data_AF-A0A352WQ21-F1
#
_entry.id   AF-A0A352WQ21-F1
#
_cell.length_a   1.000
_cell.length_b   1.000
_cell.length_c   1.000
_cell.angle_alpha   90.00
_cell.angle_beta   90.00
_cell.angle_gamma   90.00
#
_symmetry.space_group_name_H-M   'P 1'
#
loop_
_entity.id
_entity.type
_entity.pdbx_description
1 polymer ?
#
loop_
_entity_poly.entity_id
_entity_poly.type
_entity_poly.pdbx_seq_one_letter_code
_entity_poly.pdbx_strand_id
1 'polypeptide(L)'
;MLRKISFSMKKLGSLSLASAAMMLLVLATGCLNDDNLIPENCYDGILNNGEELVDCGGSICPPCDPCENGQYDALLGETWVDCGGECDPCDPSFNGVQDPGESGIDCGGDTGVACGELCGDGLLNGLEQGVDCGGPDCEPCPTCCDDLMNGDEIGVDCGGNYESNIYLPCDNPNVTCGPCPDGVNCANGIMDG
;
A
#
# COMPACT_ATOMS: atom_id res chain seq x y z
N MET A 1 -21.35 -87.57 10.08
CA MET A 1 -20.12 -86.74 10.06
C MET A 1 -20.24 -85.74 8.91
N LEU A 2 -20.48 -84.46 9.20
CA LEU A 2 -20.49 -83.39 8.19
C LEU A 2 -19.54 -82.28 8.68
N ARG A 3 -18.42 -82.11 7.97
CA ARG A 3 -17.37 -81.12 8.27
C ARG A 3 -17.79 -79.75 7.73
N LYS A 4 -17.80 -78.73 8.58
CA LYS A 4 -17.94 -77.31 8.21
C LYS A 4 -16.69 -76.87 7.43
N ILE A 5 -16.88 -76.35 6.22
CA ILE A 5 -15.82 -75.68 5.45
C ILE A 5 -15.79 -74.22 5.92
N SER A 6 -14.66 -73.81 6.49
CA SER A 6 -14.38 -72.43 6.88
C SER A 6 -13.74 -71.69 5.71
N PHE A 7 -14.39 -70.64 5.21
CA PHE A 7 -13.81 -69.74 4.20
C PHE A 7 -12.98 -68.66 4.91
N SER A 8 -11.66 -68.71 4.72
CA SER A 8 -10.69 -67.77 5.28
C SER A 8 -10.60 -66.52 4.38
N MET A 9 -11.12 -65.39 4.88
CA MET A 9 -10.91 -64.06 4.31
C MET A 9 -9.47 -63.60 4.55
N LYS A 10 -8.53 -63.93 3.66
CA LYS A 10 -7.20 -63.28 3.66
C LYS A 10 -6.71 -63.07 2.22
N LYS A 11 -6.36 -61.81 1.92
CA LYS A 11 -5.79 -61.25 0.67
C LYS A 11 -6.77 -60.54 -0.29
N LEU A 12 -7.46 -59.50 0.18
CA LEU A 12 -8.07 -58.50 -0.72
C LEU A 12 -7.61 -57.05 -0.46
N GLY A 13 -6.67 -56.81 0.47
CA GLY A 13 -6.33 -55.45 0.92
C GLY A 13 -5.13 -54.79 0.23
N SER A 14 -4.20 -55.54 -0.37
CA SER A 14 -2.92 -54.97 -0.83
C SER A 14 -2.90 -54.58 -2.32
N LEU A 15 -3.75 -55.17 -3.16
CA LEU A 15 -3.80 -54.82 -4.59
C LEU A 15 -4.58 -53.53 -4.87
N SER A 16 -5.58 -53.22 -4.03
CA SER A 16 -6.48 -52.07 -4.20
C SER A 16 -5.81 -50.73 -3.85
N LEU A 17 -4.99 -50.68 -2.79
CA LEU A 17 -4.24 -49.46 -2.44
C LEU A 17 -3.15 -49.13 -3.46
N ALA A 18 -2.46 -50.13 -4.00
CA ALA A 18 -1.42 -49.91 -5.00
C ALA A 18 -1.99 -49.36 -6.32
N SER A 19 -3.16 -49.85 -6.73
CA SER A 19 -3.85 -49.37 -7.94
C SER A 19 -4.47 -47.97 -7.75
N ALA A 20 -5.02 -47.67 -6.57
CA ALA A 20 -5.47 -46.32 -6.24
C ALA A 20 -4.31 -45.31 -6.16
N ALA A 21 -3.18 -45.68 -5.56
CA ALA A 21 -1.98 -44.84 -5.50
C ALA A 21 -1.38 -44.60 -6.90
N MET A 22 -1.38 -45.62 -7.76
CA MET A 22 -0.88 -45.50 -9.13
C MET A 22 -1.81 -44.66 -10.02
N MET A 23 -3.13 -44.70 -9.77
CA MET A 23 -4.10 -43.82 -10.45
C MET A 23 -3.97 -42.37 -9.97
N LEU A 24 -3.69 -42.14 -8.67
CA LEU A 24 -3.35 -40.82 -8.14
C LEU A 24 -2.03 -40.28 -8.71
N LEU A 25 -1.01 -41.13 -8.88
CA LEU A 25 0.27 -40.76 -9.49
C LEU A 25 0.14 -40.43 -10.99
N VAL A 26 -0.74 -41.12 -11.72
CA VAL A 26 -1.04 -40.82 -13.13
C VAL A 26 -1.83 -39.51 -13.27
N LEU A 27 -2.75 -39.21 -12.34
CA LEU A 27 -3.45 -37.93 -12.32
C LEU A 27 -2.52 -36.78 -11.89
N ALA A 28 -1.61 -37.00 -10.94
CA ALA A 28 -0.67 -35.98 -10.47
C ALA A 28 0.40 -35.61 -11.51
N THR A 29 0.76 -36.53 -12.42
CA THR A 29 1.73 -36.26 -13.50
C THR A 29 1.10 -35.65 -14.75
N GLY A 30 -0.23 -35.62 -14.86
CA GLY A 30 -0.95 -34.98 -15.95
C GLY A 30 -1.33 -33.52 -15.70
N CYS A 31 -1.05 -32.96 -14.52
CA CYS A 31 -1.52 -31.64 -14.15
C CYS A 31 -0.56 -30.49 -14.50
N LEU A 32 0.71 -30.75 -14.80
CA LEU A 32 1.67 -29.74 -15.29
C LEU A 32 2.56 -30.37 -16.36
N ASN A 33 2.45 -29.87 -17.59
CA ASN A 33 3.30 -30.20 -18.74
C ASN A 33 3.65 -28.90 -19.46
N ASP A 34 4.70 -28.91 -20.30
CA ASP A 34 5.13 -27.74 -21.07
C ASP A 34 4.03 -27.20 -21.99
N ASP A 35 3.08 -28.05 -22.42
CA ASP A 35 1.90 -27.66 -23.21
C ASP A 35 0.77 -26.99 -22.38
N ASN A 36 0.86 -27.04 -21.04
CA ASN A 36 -0.04 -26.36 -20.09
C ASN A 36 0.67 -25.21 -19.37
N LEU A 37 1.91 -24.86 -19.74
CA LEU A 37 2.52 -23.61 -19.35
C LEU A 37 1.71 -22.50 -20.02
N ILE A 38 1.15 -21.61 -19.21
CA ILE A 38 0.65 -20.33 -19.69
C ILE A 38 1.87 -19.65 -20.35
N PRO A 39 1.89 -19.45 -21.69
CA PRO A 39 3.01 -18.78 -22.35
C PRO A 39 3.11 -17.35 -21.82
N GLU A 40 4.30 -16.72 -21.88
CA GLU A 40 4.46 -15.30 -21.51
C GLU A 40 3.34 -14.48 -22.13
N ASN A 41 2.45 -14.01 -21.27
CA ASN A 41 1.32 -13.18 -21.64
C ASN A 41 1.03 -12.25 -20.46
N CYS A 42 0.22 -11.24 -20.75
CA CYS A 42 -0.10 -10.15 -19.85
C CYS A 42 -1.29 -10.45 -18.92
N TYR A 43 -1.91 -11.63 -18.97
CA TYR A 43 -3.18 -11.89 -18.27
C TYR A 43 -3.09 -13.21 -17.50
N ASP A 44 -2.08 -13.31 -16.64
CA ASP A 44 -1.79 -14.48 -15.83
C ASP A 44 -1.93 -14.24 -14.31
N GLY A 45 -2.25 -13.00 -13.91
CA GLY A 45 -2.54 -12.62 -12.53
C GLY A 45 -1.31 -12.54 -11.63
N ILE A 46 -0.10 -12.49 -12.21
CA ILE A 46 1.15 -12.35 -11.46
C ILE A 46 2.02 -11.26 -12.07
N LEU A 47 2.71 -10.46 -11.25
CA LEU A 47 3.61 -9.41 -11.74
C LEU A 47 4.88 -10.02 -12.38
N ASN A 48 4.91 -10.14 -13.71
CA ASN A 48 6.03 -10.74 -14.46
C ASN A 48 6.29 -10.05 -15.82
N ASN A 49 7.17 -10.62 -16.66
CA ASN A 49 7.36 -10.23 -18.08
C ASN A 49 7.59 -8.72 -18.39
N GLY A 50 8.04 -7.95 -17.41
CA GLY A 50 8.27 -6.50 -17.52
C GLY A 50 7.04 -5.63 -17.31
N GLU A 51 6.00 -6.16 -16.66
CA GLU A 51 4.83 -5.44 -16.16
C GLU A 51 5.16 -4.38 -15.11
N GLU A 52 4.33 -3.34 -15.04
CA GLU A 52 4.40 -2.29 -14.02
C GLU A 52 3.51 -2.60 -12.82
N LEU A 53 2.30 -3.10 -13.06
CA LEU A 53 1.41 -3.73 -12.07
C LEU A 53 0.91 -5.07 -12.63
N VAL A 54 0.31 -5.91 -11.79
CA VAL A 54 -0.18 -7.23 -12.22
C VAL A 54 -1.07 -7.09 -13.46
N ASP A 55 -0.69 -7.77 -14.54
CA ASP A 55 -1.41 -7.79 -15.82
C ASP A 55 -1.50 -6.42 -16.57
N CYS A 56 -0.61 -5.46 -16.29
CA CYS A 56 -0.52 -4.21 -17.05
C CYS A 56 0.87 -3.55 -17.06
N GLY A 57 1.09 -2.63 -18.00
CA GLY A 57 2.33 -1.87 -18.12
C GLY A 57 3.49 -2.62 -18.79
N GLY A 58 4.49 -1.88 -19.26
CA GLY A 58 5.63 -2.47 -19.98
C GLY A 58 5.38 -2.75 -21.46
N SER A 59 6.18 -3.65 -22.04
CA SER A 59 6.27 -3.81 -23.52
C SER A 59 5.25 -4.76 -24.14
N ILE A 60 4.69 -5.67 -23.35
CA ILE A 60 3.76 -6.71 -23.82
C ILE A 60 2.31 -6.45 -23.40
N CYS A 61 2.09 -5.49 -22.52
CA CYS A 61 0.80 -5.16 -21.92
C CYS A 61 0.28 -3.79 -22.34
N PRO A 62 -1.05 -3.57 -22.27
CA PRO A 62 -1.59 -2.21 -22.29
C PRO A 62 -1.07 -1.39 -21.10
N PRO A 63 -1.04 -0.05 -21.18
CA PRO A 63 -0.75 0.81 -20.03
C PRO A 63 -1.68 0.48 -18.86
N CYS A 64 -1.16 0.62 -17.64
CA CYS A 64 -1.98 0.45 -16.44
C CYS A 64 -3.10 1.49 -16.37
N ASP A 65 -4.21 1.09 -15.76
CA ASP A 65 -5.29 2.01 -15.45
C ASP A 65 -4.79 3.00 -14.39
N PRO A 66 -4.80 4.32 -14.65
CA PRO A 66 -4.43 5.30 -13.63
C PRO A 66 -5.31 5.20 -12.39
N CYS A 67 -6.55 4.72 -12.50
CA CYS A 67 -7.49 4.57 -11.40
C CYS A 67 -7.26 3.32 -10.52
N GLU A 68 -6.17 2.59 -10.72
CA GLU A 68 -5.82 1.40 -9.91
C GLU A 68 -4.30 1.33 -9.63
N ASN A 69 -3.61 2.48 -9.67
CA ASN A 69 -2.16 2.54 -9.60
C ASN A 69 -1.61 2.85 -8.20
N GLY A 70 -2.50 3.08 -7.23
CA GLY A 70 -2.16 3.37 -5.83
C GLY A 70 -1.58 4.76 -5.62
N GLN A 71 -1.69 5.66 -6.60
CA GLN A 71 -1.19 7.02 -6.54
C GLN A 71 -2.35 8.02 -6.64
N TYR A 72 -2.07 9.25 -6.23
CA TYR A 72 -2.98 10.36 -6.41
C TYR A 72 -2.58 11.20 -7.64
N ASP A 73 -3.28 11.00 -8.75
CA ASP A 73 -3.05 11.62 -10.06
C ASP A 73 -3.91 12.87 -10.28
N ALA A 74 -3.61 13.95 -9.55
CA ALA A 74 -4.36 15.21 -9.62
C ALA A 74 -4.50 15.80 -11.04
N LEU A 75 -3.54 15.54 -11.95
CA LEU A 75 -3.59 16.01 -13.33
C LEU A 75 -4.62 15.27 -14.20
N LEU A 76 -4.99 14.05 -13.81
CA LEU A 76 -6.05 13.26 -14.43
C LEU A 76 -7.43 13.54 -13.81
N GLY A 77 -7.47 14.43 -12.81
CA GLY A 77 -8.70 14.88 -12.18
C GLY A 77 -9.17 14.02 -11.01
N GLU A 78 -8.34 13.10 -10.53
CA GLU A 78 -8.59 12.39 -9.29
C GLU A 78 -8.79 13.38 -8.13
N THR A 79 -9.64 13.00 -7.20
CA THR A 79 -9.92 13.75 -5.97
C THR A 79 -9.27 13.11 -4.74
N TRP A 80 -9.00 11.80 -4.81
CA TRP A 80 -8.22 11.03 -3.84
C TRP A 80 -7.55 9.85 -4.57
N VAL A 81 -6.73 9.05 -3.88
CA VAL A 81 -5.99 7.93 -4.48
C VAL A 81 -6.94 7.04 -5.29
N ASP A 82 -6.66 6.88 -6.58
CA ASP A 82 -7.39 6.00 -7.51
C ASP A 82 -8.89 6.32 -7.70
N CYS A 83 -9.36 7.53 -7.37
CA CYS A 83 -10.78 7.88 -7.51
C CYS A 83 -11.08 9.35 -7.82
N GLY A 84 -12.23 9.59 -8.47
CA GLY A 84 -12.68 10.91 -8.92
C GLY A 84 -12.23 11.27 -10.34
N GLY A 85 -12.81 12.34 -10.89
CA GLY A 85 -12.49 12.81 -12.25
C GLY A 85 -12.95 11.85 -13.34
N GLU A 86 -12.00 11.24 -14.06
CA GLU A 86 -12.25 10.19 -15.05
C GLU A 86 -12.42 8.80 -14.42
N CYS A 87 -12.05 8.64 -13.14
CA CYS A 87 -12.24 7.43 -12.34
C CYS A 87 -13.64 7.36 -11.71
N ASP A 88 -13.95 6.23 -11.06
CA ASP A 88 -15.17 6.08 -10.30
C ASP A 88 -15.21 7.07 -9.11
N PRO A 89 -16.42 7.47 -8.64
CA PRO A 89 -16.53 8.34 -7.46
C PRO A 89 -15.92 7.68 -6.22
N CYS A 90 -15.18 8.47 -5.43
CA CYS A 90 -14.59 7.99 -4.18
C CYS A 90 -15.65 7.46 -3.19
N ASP A 91 -15.31 6.40 -2.47
CA ASP A 91 -16.10 5.92 -1.34
C ASP A 91 -16.08 6.99 -0.23
N PRO A 92 -17.22 7.37 0.36
CA PRO A 92 -17.25 8.34 1.45
C PRO A 92 -16.42 7.98 2.68
N SER A 93 -15.96 6.73 2.81
CA SER A 93 -15.09 6.29 3.89
C SER A 93 -13.59 6.43 3.56
N PHE A 94 -13.26 6.72 2.29
CA PHE A 94 -11.89 6.78 1.74
C PHE A 94 -11.83 7.81 0.61
N ASN A 95 -12.10 9.07 0.92
CA ASN A 95 -12.16 10.15 -0.06
C ASN A 95 -11.29 11.37 0.32
N GLY A 96 -10.47 11.25 1.36
CA GLY A 96 -9.57 12.31 1.81
C GLY A 96 -10.27 13.47 2.51
N VAL A 97 -11.53 13.30 2.89
CA VAL A 97 -12.25 14.30 3.71
C VAL A 97 -12.86 13.64 4.93
N GLN A 98 -12.98 14.40 6.02
CA GLN A 98 -13.62 13.89 7.23
C GLN A 98 -15.16 13.93 7.09
N ASP A 99 -15.76 12.76 6.92
CA ASP A 99 -17.20 12.58 6.72
C ASP A 99 -17.97 12.24 8.01
N PRO A 100 -19.32 12.37 8.03
CA PRO A 100 -20.13 11.98 9.18
C PRO A 100 -20.02 10.48 9.45
N GLY A 101 -19.60 10.13 10.67
CA GLY A 101 -19.35 8.73 11.05
C GLY A 101 -17.86 8.42 11.19
N GLU A 102 -16.99 9.36 10.83
CA GLU A 102 -15.55 9.23 10.98
C GLU A 102 -15.05 9.97 12.23
N SER A 103 -13.97 9.47 12.82
CA SER A 103 -13.28 10.11 13.95
C SER A 103 -12.14 11.03 13.50
N GLY A 104 -11.52 10.69 12.37
CA GLY A 104 -10.55 11.49 11.62
C GLY A 104 -10.78 11.27 10.11
N ILE A 105 -9.99 11.89 9.24
CA ILE A 105 -10.13 11.74 7.78
C ILE A 105 -9.98 10.25 7.42
N ASP A 106 -10.98 9.66 6.78
CA ASP A 106 -10.97 8.26 6.30
C ASP A 106 -10.74 7.20 7.42
N CYS A 107 -11.04 7.53 8.68
CA CYS A 107 -10.77 6.61 9.80
C CYS A 107 -11.76 6.73 10.98
N GLY A 108 -11.82 5.65 11.76
CA GLY A 108 -12.64 5.54 12.96
C GLY A 108 -14.14 5.47 12.70
N GLY A 109 -14.90 5.31 13.78
CA GLY A 109 -16.35 5.17 13.74
C GLY A 109 -16.82 4.06 12.80
N ASP A 110 -17.51 4.42 11.71
CA ASP A 110 -18.16 3.47 10.80
C ASP A 110 -17.22 2.93 9.69
N THR A 111 -16.05 3.54 9.49
CA THR A 111 -15.03 3.09 8.50
C THR A 111 -14.42 1.73 8.86
N GLY A 112 -14.35 1.42 10.16
CA GLY A 112 -13.72 0.20 10.67
C GLY A 112 -12.19 0.19 10.66
N VAL A 113 -11.55 1.29 10.24
CA VAL A 113 -10.09 1.48 10.27
C VAL A 113 -9.71 2.30 11.49
N ALA A 114 -8.67 1.90 12.24
CA ALA A 114 -8.21 2.71 13.35
C ALA A 114 -7.32 3.85 12.83
N CYS A 115 -7.52 5.07 13.32
CA CYS A 115 -6.79 6.25 12.82
C CYS A 115 -5.27 6.15 12.95
N GLY A 116 -4.76 5.42 13.95
CA GLY A 116 -3.33 5.16 14.09
C GLY A 116 -2.73 4.18 13.08
N GLU A 117 -3.54 3.47 12.29
CA GLU A 117 -3.04 2.60 11.21
C GLU A 117 -2.61 3.40 9.98
N LEU A 118 -2.99 4.68 9.90
CA LEU A 118 -2.72 5.53 8.75
C LEU A 118 -1.42 6.34 8.87
N CYS A 119 -0.78 6.38 10.05
CA CYS A 119 0.45 7.15 10.36
C CYS A 119 1.72 6.82 9.55
N GLY A 120 1.62 6.05 8.47
CA GLY A 120 2.74 5.60 7.64
C GLY A 120 2.29 5.15 6.26
N ASP A 121 1.13 5.62 5.81
CA ASP A 121 0.56 5.27 4.51
C ASP A 121 0.96 6.27 3.39
N GLY A 122 1.66 7.36 3.75
CA GLY A 122 2.16 8.37 2.84
C GLY A 122 1.13 9.42 2.45
N LEU A 123 -0.05 9.42 3.08
CA LEU A 123 -1.12 10.37 2.86
C LEU A 123 -1.25 11.32 4.05
N LEU A 124 -1.96 12.43 3.86
CA LEU A 124 -2.34 13.32 4.96
C LEU A 124 -3.78 13.00 5.34
N ASN A 125 -3.98 12.05 6.25
CA ASN A 125 -5.30 11.56 6.63
C ASN A 125 -5.36 11.23 8.13
N GLY A 126 -6.41 10.52 8.55
CA GLY A 126 -6.59 10.16 9.94
C GLY A 126 -6.71 11.38 10.88
N LEU A 127 -5.84 11.40 11.90
CA LEU A 127 -5.74 12.50 12.88
C LEU A 127 -4.42 13.26 12.76
N GLU A 128 -3.74 13.12 11.63
CA GLU A 128 -2.45 13.71 11.36
C GLU A 128 -2.48 15.23 11.25
N GLN A 129 -1.34 15.85 11.48
CA GLN A 129 -1.12 17.29 11.32
C GLN A 129 -0.20 17.58 10.13
N GLY A 130 0.58 16.58 9.72
CA GLY A 130 1.38 16.52 8.49
C GLY A 130 1.42 15.06 8.03
N VAL A 131 1.82 14.79 6.79
CA VAL A 131 1.84 13.42 6.21
C VAL A 131 2.58 12.47 7.16
N ASP A 132 1.92 11.40 7.58
CA ASP A 132 2.47 10.36 8.47
C ASP A 132 2.91 10.87 9.86
N CYS A 133 2.42 12.04 10.31
CA CYS A 133 2.85 12.61 11.59
C CYS A 133 1.79 13.46 12.32
N GLY A 134 2.00 13.60 13.62
CA GLY A 134 1.18 14.43 14.50
C GLY A 134 -0.15 13.77 14.88
N GLY A 135 -0.90 14.42 15.76
CA GLY A 135 -2.09 13.83 16.36
C GLY A 135 -1.81 12.89 17.53
N PRO A 136 -2.83 12.23 18.08
CA PRO A 136 -2.70 11.41 19.28
C PRO A 136 -2.08 10.03 19.03
N ASP A 137 -2.16 9.53 17.80
CA ASP A 137 -1.81 8.15 17.45
C ASP A 137 -0.53 8.04 16.59
N CYS A 138 -0.02 9.15 16.04
CA CYS A 138 1.23 9.19 15.28
C CYS A 138 2.36 9.84 16.08
N GLU A 139 3.61 9.61 15.65
CA GLU A 139 4.76 10.33 16.20
C GLU A 139 4.60 11.84 15.97
N PRO A 140 5.06 12.70 16.89
CA PRO A 140 4.99 14.15 16.71
C PRO A 140 5.58 14.58 15.37
N CYS A 141 4.93 15.52 14.69
CA CYS A 141 5.52 16.07 13.49
C CYS A 141 6.88 16.73 13.82
N PRO A 142 7.84 16.61 12.90
CA PRO A 142 9.10 17.35 12.97
C PRO A 142 8.83 18.85 13.16
N THR A 143 9.68 19.53 13.92
CA THR A 143 9.50 20.96 14.20
C THR A 143 10.62 21.78 13.60
N CYS A 144 10.30 22.97 13.10
CA CYS A 144 11.25 23.96 12.57
C CYS A 144 12.22 24.59 13.60
N CYS A 145 12.45 23.92 14.73
CA CYS A 145 13.26 24.35 15.85
C CYS A 145 13.85 23.14 16.61
N ASP A 146 14.02 21.99 15.96
CA ASP A 146 14.56 20.77 16.58
C ASP A 146 16.04 20.50 16.24
N ASP A 147 16.71 21.44 15.58
CA ASP A 147 18.10 21.35 15.10
C ASP A 147 18.34 20.15 14.16
N LEU A 148 17.28 19.56 13.59
CA LEU A 148 17.36 18.51 12.57
C LEU A 148 16.92 19.07 11.21
N MET A 149 17.26 18.36 10.14
CA MET A 149 16.74 18.66 8.80
C MET A 149 15.68 17.59 8.48
N ASN A 150 14.41 17.91 8.72
CA ASN A 150 13.30 16.98 8.64
C ASN A 150 12.02 17.66 8.09
N GLY A 151 10.94 16.89 7.89
CA GLY A 151 9.73 17.45 7.28
C GLY A 151 9.94 17.95 5.84
N ASP A 152 9.41 19.14 5.53
CA ASP A 152 9.56 19.83 4.25
C ASP A 152 10.68 20.89 4.23
N GLU A 153 11.53 20.87 5.25
CA GLU A 153 12.67 21.77 5.38
C GLU A 153 13.65 21.65 4.22
N ILE A 154 14.12 22.79 3.71
CA ILE A 154 15.19 22.84 2.71
C ILE A 154 16.55 23.09 3.34
N GLY A 155 16.61 23.34 4.65
CA GLY A 155 17.80 23.35 5.51
C GLY A 155 17.36 23.19 6.98
N VAL A 156 18.29 22.87 7.89
CA VAL A 156 17.99 22.67 9.32
C VAL A 156 17.13 23.82 9.86
N ASP A 157 15.92 23.51 10.35
CA ASP A 157 14.98 24.47 10.94
C ASP A 157 14.57 25.63 10.00
N CYS A 158 14.71 25.49 8.67
CA CYS A 158 14.43 26.59 7.73
C CYS A 158 13.98 26.19 6.32
N GLY A 159 13.11 27.06 5.77
CA GLY A 159 12.47 26.90 4.47
C GLY A 159 11.52 25.69 4.39
N GLY A 160 10.85 25.51 3.26
CA GLY A 160 9.70 24.59 3.10
C GLY A 160 8.46 25.30 2.53
N ASN A 161 7.40 24.55 2.27
CA ASN A 161 6.16 25.03 1.66
C ASN A 161 5.12 25.40 2.72
N TYR A 162 5.14 26.63 3.26
CA TYR A 162 3.95 27.17 3.92
C TYR A 162 3.69 28.64 3.58
N GLU A 163 2.53 28.85 2.95
CA GLU A 163 1.90 30.09 2.45
C GLU A 163 1.56 31.13 3.54
N SER A 164 2.38 31.25 4.59
CA SER A 164 2.22 32.31 5.57
C SER A 164 3.57 32.92 5.89
N ASN A 165 3.88 34.03 5.21
CA ASN A 165 4.98 34.96 5.51
C ASN A 165 4.83 35.59 6.91
N ILE A 166 4.80 34.78 7.96
CA ILE A 166 4.78 35.21 9.36
C ILE A 166 6.02 34.60 10.00
N TYR A 167 6.99 35.48 10.27
CA TYR A 167 8.22 35.15 10.99
C TYR A 167 7.92 35.18 12.49
N LEU A 168 7.94 34.02 13.15
CA LEU A 168 7.81 33.91 14.61
C LEU A 168 9.00 33.13 15.18
N PRO A 169 9.66 33.60 16.25
CA PRO A 169 10.79 32.91 16.86
C PRO A 169 10.37 31.58 17.51
N CYS A 170 11.34 30.66 17.64
CA CYS A 170 11.25 29.29 18.20
C CYS A 170 10.73 29.16 19.65
N ASP A 171 10.18 30.22 20.23
CA ASP A 171 9.57 30.19 21.55
C ASP A 171 8.13 29.64 21.54
N ASN A 172 7.60 29.25 20.37
CA ASN A 172 6.25 28.74 20.21
C ASN A 172 6.27 27.35 19.52
N PRO A 173 5.77 26.28 20.16
CA PRO A 173 5.76 24.92 19.60
C PRO A 173 4.74 24.70 18.47
N ASN A 174 4.06 25.75 17.99
CA ASN A 174 3.17 25.72 16.81
C ASN A 174 3.76 26.53 15.64
N VAL A 175 5.08 26.53 15.45
CA VAL A 175 5.78 27.43 14.51
C VAL A 175 5.97 26.79 13.14
N THR A 176 5.59 27.57 12.12
CA THR A 176 5.84 27.38 10.70
C THR A 176 7.27 27.77 10.32
N CYS A 177 7.93 26.98 9.47
CA CYS A 177 9.27 27.26 8.95
C CYS A 177 9.25 28.55 8.11
N GLY A 178 10.02 29.56 8.54
CA GLY A 178 10.20 30.79 7.77
C GLY A 178 11.13 30.60 6.57
N PRO A 179 11.12 31.53 5.58
CA PRO A 179 12.11 31.51 4.51
C PRO A 179 13.53 31.68 5.08
N CYS A 180 14.51 31.06 4.42
CA CYS A 180 15.92 31.20 4.80
C CYS A 180 16.35 32.68 4.86
N PRO A 181 17.11 33.11 5.90
CA PRO A 181 17.64 34.47 5.94
C PRO A 181 18.56 34.77 4.76
N ASP A 182 18.68 36.05 4.39
CA ASP A 182 19.59 36.48 3.32
C ASP A 182 21.05 36.10 3.66
N GLY A 183 21.68 35.36 2.76
CA GLY A 183 23.07 34.93 2.93
C GLY A 183 23.25 33.64 3.72
N VAL A 184 22.21 32.81 3.87
CA VAL A 184 22.35 31.42 4.34
C VAL A 184 22.01 30.46 3.21
N ASN A 185 22.91 29.55 2.87
CA ASN A 185 22.70 28.58 1.79
C ASN A 185 22.11 27.28 2.35
N CYS A 186 20.78 27.25 2.47
CA CYS A 186 20.07 26.08 2.99
C CYS A 186 20.20 24.83 2.11
N ALA A 187 20.49 24.97 0.81
CA ALA A 187 20.46 23.86 -0.15
C ALA A 187 21.48 22.72 0.08
N ASN A 188 22.42 22.87 1.02
CA ASN A 188 23.41 21.86 1.35
C ASN A 188 23.24 21.24 2.76
N GLY A 189 22.16 21.57 3.50
CA GLY A 189 21.91 21.04 4.83
C GLY A 189 22.86 21.57 5.92
N ILE A 190 23.49 22.74 5.70
CA ILE A 190 24.37 23.40 6.68
C ILE A 190 23.95 24.87 6.79
N MET A 191 23.89 25.42 8.01
CA MET A 191 23.88 26.88 8.19
C MET A 191 25.25 27.46 7.81
N ASP A 192 25.50 27.66 6.52
CA ASP A 192 26.64 28.42 6.03
C ASP A 192 26.20 29.67 5.26
N GLY A 193 26.99 30.74 5.40
CA GLY A 193 26.83 31.99 4.68
C GLY A 193 28.10 32.44 3.99
#